data_AF-A0A8J4YR00-F1
#
_entry.id   AF-A0A8J4YR00-F1
#
_cell.length_a   1.000
_cell.length_b   1.000
_cell.length_c   1.000
_cell.angle_alpha   90.00
_cell.angle_beta   90.00
_cell.angle_gamma   90.00
#
_symmetry.space_group_name_H-M   'P 1'
#
loop_
_entity.id
_entity.type
_entity.pdbx_description
1 polymer ?
#
loop_
_entity_poly.entity_id
_entity_poly.type
_entity_poly.pdbx_seq_one_letter_code
_entity_poly.pdbx_strand_id
1 'polypeptide(L)'
;MILWNDIAAHKFASLFLRPITDDQAPGYHSVVYRAMDLQKIKRNIESGAIRTTAEFQRDMMLMFLNATMYNTRDHNVYQLAHQMMKDAVSCIQASLLLLLVTFVA
;
A
#
# COMPACT_ATOMS: atom_id res chain seq x y z
N MET A 1 -0.48 -1.70 14.17
CA MET A 1 -1.15 -2.75 13.37
C MET A 1 -0.06 -3.69 12.84
N ILE A 2 -0.09 -4.98 13.19
CA ILE A 2 0.98 -5.95 12.82
C ILE A 2 1.16 -6.02 11.30
N LEU A 3 0.04 -6.08 10.58
CA LEU A 3 -0.02 -6.15 9.13
C LEU A 3 0.76 -5.04 8.41
N TRP A 4 0.88 -3.84 9.00
CA TRP A 4 1.70 -2.77 8.41
C TRP A 4 3.19 -3.15 8.40
N ASN A 5 3.70 -3.80 9.45
CA ASN A 5 5.10 -4.21 9.53
C ASN A 5 5.44 -5.26 8.47
N ASP A 6 4.56 -6.24 8.24
CA ASP A 6 4.76 -7.28 7.23
C ASP A 6 4.85 -6.70 5.82
N ILE A 7 3.97 -5.75 5.52
CA ILE A 7 3.99 -5.01 4.25
C ILE A 7 5.23 -4.13 4.12
N ALA A 8 5.63 -3.44 5.20
CA ALA A 8 6.81 -2.59 5.20
C ALA A 8 8.13 -3.38 5.09
N ALA A 9 8.13 -4.66 5.46
CA ALA A 9 9.26 -5.57 5.30
C ALA A 9 9.37 -6.16 3.88
N HIS A 10 8.38 -5.91 3.01
CA HIS A 10 8.41 -6.41 1.64
C HIS A 10 9.63 -5.87 0.86
N LYS A 11 10.24 -6.72 0.02
CA LYS A 11 11.46 -6.38 -0.75
C LYS A 11 11.34 -5.14 -1.65
N PHE A 12 10.12 -4.75 -2.02
CA PHE A 12 9.85 -3.57 -2.85
C PHE A 12 9.29 -2.38 -2.06
N ALA A 13 9.14 -2.49 -0.74
CA ALA A 13 8.51 -1.46 0.09
C ALA A 13 9.23 -0.10 0.06
N SER A 14 10.56 -0.10 -0.15
CA SER A 14 11.35 1.13 -0.23
C SER A 14 10.85 2.10 -1.31
N LEU A 15 10.31 1.58 -2.42
CA LEU A 15 9.74 2.37 -3.52
C LEU A 15 8.49 3.14 -3.11
N PHE A 16 7.76 2.66 -2.10
CA PHE A 16 6.48 3.22 -1.64
C PHE A 16 6.57 3.83 -0.24
N LEU A 17 7.79 3.99 0.29
CA LEU A 17 8.00 4.33 1.70
C LEU A 17 7.74 5.81 2.01
N ARG A 18 7.97 6.71 1.06
CA ARG A 18 7.91 8.16 1.24
C ARG A 18 7.06 8.81 0.15
N PRO A 19 6.56 10.04 0.38
CA PRO A 19 5.90 10.83 -0.66
C PRO A 19 6.78 10.95 -1.90
N ILE A 20 6.15 10.83 -3.07
CA ILE A 20 6.83 10.96 -4.37
C ILE A 20 7.09 12.44 -4.66
N THR A 21 8.33 12.77 -5.03
CA THR A 21 8.73 14.11 -5.47
C THR A 21 8.54 14.29 -6.98
N ASP A 22 8.49 15.53 -7.45
CA ASP A 22 8.35 15.81 -8.89
C ASP A 22 9.57 15.30 -9.68
N ASP A 23 10.77 15.37 -9.12
CA ASP A 23 11.98 14.79 -9.73
C ASP A 23 11.89 13.27 -9.95
N GLN A 24 11.18 12.56 -9.06
CA GLN A 24 10.97 11.12 -9.16
C GLN A 24 9.87 10.76 -10.17
N ALA A 25 8.85 11.61 -10.27
CA ALA A 25 7.69 11.41 -11.12
C ALA A 25 7.15 12.77 -11.60
N PRO A 26 7.68 13.30 -12.72
CA PRO A 26 7.31 14.61 -13.22
C PRO A 26 5.80 14.73 -13.47
N GLY A 27 5.18 15.76 -12.89
CA GLY A 27 3.76 16.01 -13.04
C GLY A 27 2.85 15.05 -12.25
N TYR A 28 3.39 14.18 -11.39
CA TYR A 28 2.61 13.20 -10.63
C TYR A 28 1.43 13.83 -9.87
N HIS A 29 1.68 14.94 -9.18
CA HIS A 29 0.67 15.63 -8.36
C HIS A 29 -0.35 16.42 -9.20
N SER A 30 -0.16 16.53 -10.52
CA SER A 30 -1.17 17.08 -11.44
C SER A 30 -2.23 16.07 -11.87
N VAL A 31 -1.93 14.76 -11.75
CA VAL A 31 -2.81 13.66 -12.17
C VAL A 31 -3.27 12.79 -11.00
N VAL A 32 -2.48 12.67 -9.93
CA VAL A 32 -2.81 11.92 -8.72
C VAL A 32 -3.25 12.88 -7.62
N TYR A 33 -4.58 12.98 -7.42
CA TYR A 33 -5.17 13.90 -6.45
C TYR A 33 -5.05 13.45 -4.99
N ARG A 34 -5.06 12.13 -4.75
CA ARG A 34 -4.92 11.57 -3.40
C ARG A 34 -3.70 10.67 -3.33
N ALA A 35 -2.54 11.31 -3.25
CA ALA A 35 -1.27 10.62 -3.03
C ALA A 35 -1.27 9.85 -1.70
N MET A 36 -0.61 8.71 -1.70
CA MET A 36 -0.47 7.85 -0.53
C MET A 36 0.90 7.17 -0.54
N ASP A 37 1.45 6.94 0.64
CA ASP A 37 2.73 6.27 0.87
C ASP A 37 2.68 5.51 2.20
N LEU A 38 3.57 4.54 2.41
CA LEU A 38 3.55 3.68 3.60
C LEU A 38 3.73 4.47 4.90
N GLN A 39 4.49 5.58 4.91
CA GLN A 39 4.62 6.42 6.10
C GLN A 39 3.33 7.20 6.39
N LYS A 40 2.64 7.71 5.36
CA LYS A 40 1.34 8.34 5.55
C LYS A 40 0.30 7.35 6.06
N ILE A 41 0.28 6.13 5.52
CA ILE A 41 -0.58 5.05 6.03
C ILE A 41 -0.24 4.73 7.49
N LYS A 42 1.05 4.65 7.86
CA LYS A 42 1.48 4.46 9.25
C LYS A 42 0.96 5.56 10.17
N ARG A 43 1.14 6.83 9.79
CA ARG A 43 0.63 7.98 10.56
C ARG A 43 -0.90 7.96 10.68
N ASN A 44 -1.61 7.53 9.63
CA ASN A 44 -3.07 7.39 9.68
C ASN A 44 -3.50 6.28 10.65
N ILE A 45 -2.74 5.18 10.78
CA ILE A 45 -2.97 4.16 11.80
C ILE A 45 -2.71 4.73 13.20
N GLU A 46 -1.57 5.39 13.41
CA GLU A 46 -1.15 5.93 14.71
C GLU A 46 -2.09 7.03 15.23
N SER A 47 -2.65 7.85 14.33
CA SER A 47 -3.64 8.87 14.67
C SER A 47 -5.07 8.33 14.83
N GLY A 48 -5.31 7.05 14.54
CA GLY A 48 -6.63 6.44 14.60
C GLY A 48 -7.55 6.79 13.42
N ALA A 49 -7.02 7.39 12.35
CA ALA A 49 -7.75 7.59 11.09
C ALA A 49 -7.95 6.28 10.29
N ILE A 50 -7.08 5.28 10.52
CA ILE A 50 -7.25 3.90 10.07
C ILE A 50 -7.39 3.03 11.32
N ARG A 51 -8.57 2.44 11.51
CA ARG A 51 -8.91 1.62 12.69
C ARG A 51 -9.19 0.17 12.33
N THR A 52 -9.54 -0.09 11.08
CA THR A 52 -9.92 -1.41 10.59
C THR A 52 -8.99 -1.90 9.49
N THR A 53 -8.91 -3.22 9.32
CA THR A 53 -8.18 -3.84 8.21
C THR A 53 -8.73 -3.40 6.85
N ALA A 54 -10.03 -3.15 6.74
CA ALA A 54 -10.66 -2.66 5.51
C ALA A 54 -10.17 -1.25 5.11
N GLU A 55 -10.07 -0.34 6.08
CA GLU A 55 -9.52 1.01 5.84
C GLU A 55 -8.04 0.97 5.49
N PHE A 56 -7.28 0.10 6.15
CA PHE A 56 -5.87 -0.13 5.83
C PHE A 56 -5.72 -0.66 4.39
N GLN A 57 -6.48 -1.70 4.03
CA GLN A 57 -6.47 -2.27 2.68
C GLN A 57 -6.85 -1.22 1.63
N ARG A 58 -7.87 -0.39 1.89
CA ARG A 58 -8.28 0.69 0.97
C ARG A 58 -7.13 1.64 0.67
N ASP A 59 -6.45 2.16 1.70
CA ASP A 59 -5.38 3.13 1.51
C ASP A 59 -4.12 2.47 0.89
N MET A 60 -3.85 1.21 1.19
CA MET A 60 -2.82 0.40 0.51
C MET A 60 -3.12 0.23 -0.98
N MET A 61 -4.36 -0.13 -1.34
CA MET A 61 -4.76 -0.30 -2.73
C MET A 61 -4.70 1.02 -3.49
N LEU A 62 -5.11 2.13 -2.89
CA LEU A 62 -4.98 3.45 -3.48
C LEU A 62 -3.53 3.79 -3.83
N MET A 63 -2.59 3.50 -2.93
CA MET A 63 -1.16 3.71 -3.16
C MET A 63 -0.66 2.95 -4.40
N PHE A 64 -0.98 1.65 -4.52
CA PHE A 64 -0.57 0.86 -5.68
C PHE A 64 -1.29 1.29 -6.96
N LEU A 65 -2.59 1.58 -6.89
CA LEU A 65 -3.38 2.00 -8.05
C LEU A 65 -2.88 3.34 -8.61
N ASN A 66 -2.52 4.29 -7.75
CA ASN A 66 -1.90 5.54 -8.18
C ASN A 66 -0.59 5.28 -8.95
N ALA A 67 0.25 4.36 -8.46
CA ALA A 67 1.48 3.99 -9.13
C ALA A 67 1.20 3.31 -10.49
N THR A 68 0.25 2.39 -10.57
CA THR A 68 -0.08 1.71 -11.83
C THR A 68 -0.84 2.58 -12.83
N MET A 69 -1.50 3.64 -12.36
CA MET A 69 -2.21 4.60 -13.22
C MET A 69 -1.24 5.62 -13.83
N TYR A 70 -0.31 6.13 -13.02
CA TYR A 70 0.69 7.08 -13.49
C TYR A 70 1.74 6.42 -14.41
N ASN A 71 2.16 5.20 -14.08
CA ASN A 71 3.20 4.49 -14.83
C ASN A 71 2.59 3.62 -15.94
N THR A 72 3.19 3.62 -17.12
CA THR A 72 2.82 2.72 -18.21
C THR A 72 3.15 1.27 -17.89
N ARG A 73 2.49 0.32 -18.56
CA ARG A 73 2.63 -1.13 -18.26
C ARG A 73 4.05 -1.68 -18.49
N ASP A 74 4.81 -1.08 -19.39
CA ASP A 74 6.21 -1.41 -19.67
C ASP A 74 7.19 -0.79 -18.66
N HIS A 75 6.74 0.17 -17.84
CA HIS A 75 7.57 0.80 -16.83
C HIS A 75 7.80 -0.15 -15.63
N ASN A 76 9.05 -0.19 -15.14
CA ASN A 76 9.42 -1.08 -14.03
C ASN A 76 8.57 -0.84 -12.77
N VAL A 77 8.26 0.43 -12.44
CA VAL A 77 7.43 0.77 -11.28
C VAL A 77 6.03 0.18 -11.38
N TYR A 78 5.44 0.12 -12.59
CA TYR A 78 4.14 -0.53 -12.78
C TYR A 78 4.21 -2.00 -12.38
N GLN A 79 5.22 -2.72 -12.86
CA GLN A 79 5.40 -4.15 -12.60
C GLN A 79 5.64 -4.43 -11.11
N LEU A 80 6.49 -3.63 -10.46
CA LEU A 80 6.78 -3.75 -9.03
C LEU A 80 5.57 -3.42 -8.16
N ALA A 81 4.80 -2.37 -8.51
CA ALA A 81 3.57 -2.00 -7.82
C ALA A 81 2.53 -3.12 -7.93
N HIS A 82 2.33 -3.65 -9.14
CA HIS A 82 1.37 -4.72 -9.39
C HIS A 82 1.74 -6.01 -8.65
N GLN A 83 3.03 -6.36 -8.60
CA GLN A 83 3.50 -7.53 -7.84
C GLN A 83 3.29 -7.33 -6.33
N MET A 84 3.76 -6.21 -5.77
CA MET A 84 3.62 -5.94 -4.34
C MET A 84 2.15 -5.82 -3.92
N MET A 85 1.27 -5.32 -4.80
CA MET A 85 -0.18 -5.29 -4.56
C MET A 85 -0.76 -6.70 -4.38
N LYS A 86 -0.41 -7.66 -5.25
CA LYS A 86 -0.86 -9.06 -5.14
C LYS A 86 -0.38 -9.72 -3.85
N ASP A 87 0.87 -9.49 -3.50
CA ASP A 87 1.48 -10.03 -2.29
C ASP A 87 0.82 -9.43 -1.04
N ALA A 88 0.54 -8.13 -1.06
CA ALA A 88 -0.18 -7.43 0.01
C ALA A 88 -1.60 -7.96 0.19
N VAL A 89 -2.37 -8.15 -0.89
CA VAL A 89 -3.74 -8.71 -0.82
C VAL A 89 -3.72 -10.11 -0.22
N SER A 90 -2.80 -10.97 -0.68
CA SER A 90 -2.64 -12.33 -0.15
C SER A 90 -2.32 -12.32 1.35
N CYS A 91 -1.41 -11.44 1.77
CA CYS A 91 -1.04 -11.26 3.18
C CYS A 91 -2.24 -10.83 4.04
N ILE A 92 -2.99 -9.82 3.59
CA ILE A 92 -4.19 -9.33 4.29
C ILE A 92 -5.25 -10.42 4.43
N GLN A 93 -5.52 -11.16 3.35
CA GLN A 93 -6.49 -12.25 3.37
C GLN A 93 -6.07 -13.38 4.30
N ALA A 94 -4.79 -13.76 4.29
CA ALA A 94 -4.26 -14.77 5.19
C ALA A 94 -4.39 -14.36 6.66
N SER A 95 -4.09 -13.09 7.00
CA SER A 95 -4.28 -12.57 8.37
C SER A 95 -5.75 -12.58 8.80
N LEU A 96 -6.67 -12.20 7.91
CA LEU A 96 -8.12 -12.24 8.21
C LEU A 96 -8.61 -13.67 8.42
N LEU A 97 -8.17 -14.61 7.58
CA LEU A 97 -8.52 -16.02 7.71
C LEU A 97 -7.98 -16.60 9.03
N LEU A 98 -6.74 -16.29 9.38
CA LEU A 98 -6.14 -16.73 10.64
C LEU A 98 -6.94 -16.24 11.85
N LEU A 99 -7.31 -14.95 11.86
CA LEU A 99 -8.14 -14.39 12.93
C LEU A 99 -9.47 -15.12 13.03
N LEU A 100 -10.17 -15.34 11.90
CA LEU A 100 -11.44 -16.07 11.88
C LEU A 100 -11.29 -17.49 12.46
N VAL A 101 -10.24 -18.22 12.10
CA VAL A 101 -10.00 -19.57 12.64
C VAL A 101 -9.72 -19.54 14.14
N THR A 102 -8.96 -18.55 14.64
CA THR A 102 -8.66 -18.43 16.08
C THR A 102 -9.86 -18.03 16.94
N PHE A 103 -10.89 -17.40 16.37
CA PHE A 103 -12.11 -17.02 17.10
C PHE A 103 -13.21 -18.10 17.05
N VAL A 104 -13.08 -19.08 16.16
CA VAL A 104 -14.07 -20.16 15.96
C VAL A 104 -13.65 -21.47 16.64
N ALA A 105 -12.38 -21.59 17.06
CA ALA A 105 -11.84 -22.70 17.85
C ALA A 105 -11.87 -22.40 19.35
#